data_AF-A0A8H7JEV4-F1
#
_entry.id   AF-A0A8H7JEV4-F1
#
_cell.length_a   1.000
_cell.length_b   1.000
_cell.length_c   1.000
_cell.angle_alpha   90.00
_cell.angle_beta   90.00
_cell.angle_gamma   90.00
#
_symmetry.space_group_name_H-M   'P 1'
#
loop_
_entity.id
_entity.type
_entity.pdbx_description
1 polymer ?
#
loop_
_entity_poly.entity_id
_entity_poly.type
_entity_poly.pdbx_seq_one_letter_code
_entity_poly.pdbx_strand_id
1 'polypeptide(L)'
;MVKITSALSLLTMAASVMANPIAVEQNLVARADIGDKSSAVAAIGDVVNKVVQLVQGMVNKDLERRRTFTQTTAKDVAAQFPGHSVIVCNVGYSLTGSGEQLVYSTSYNAKVGSDVTFDVIVFKSPKTFDRQGNGGYENWAFYVDGSCNENGGHVECL
;
A
#
# COMPACT_ATOMS: atom_id res chain seq x y z
N MET A 1 31.01 -65.50 -5.45
CA MET A 1 30.04 -65.57 -4.34
C MET A 1 29.41 -64.20 -4.22
N VAL A 2 28.13 -64.08 -4.56
CA VAL A 2 27.35 -62.83 -4.49
C VAL A 2 26.37 -62.99 -3.31
N LYS A 3 26.37 -62.05 -2.36
CA LYS A 3 25.39 -62.00 -1.27
C LYS A 3 24.48 -60.80 -1.49
N ILE A 4 23.21 -61.10 -1.78
CA ILE A 4 22.08 -60.17 -1.87
C ILE A 4 21.30 -60.29 -0.56
N THR A 5 21.05 -59.17 0.12
CA THR A 5 20.14 -59.05 1.30
C THR A 5 19.76 -57.59 1.38
N SER A 6 18.54 -57.10 1.63
CA SER A 6 17.16 -57.59 1.50
C SER A 6 16.29 -56.31 1.47
N ALA A 7 15.19 -56.35 0.75
CA ALA A 7 14.16 -55.31 0.74
C ALA A 7 13.31 -55.37 2.03
N LEU A 8 12.86 -54.21 2.51
CA LEU A 8 11.76 -54.11 3.47
C LEU A 8 10.68 -53.19 2.90
N SER A 9 9.58 -53.82 2.48
CA SER A 9 8.30 -53.17 2.19
C SER A 9 7.45 -53.14 3.46
N LEU A 10 6.67 -52.07 3.65
CA LEU A 10 5.52 -52.09 4.54
C LEU A 10 4.35 -51.34 3.90
N LEU A 11 3.20 -52.01 3.97
CA LEU A 11 1.92 -51.74 3.32
C LEU A 11 1.07 -50.74 4.14
N THR A 12 0.36 -49.90 3.39
CA THR A 12 -0.95 -49.23 3.62
C THR A 12 -1.75 -49.53 4.89
N MET A 13 -2.51 -48.53 5.40
CA MET A 13 -3.99 -48.51 5.40
C MET A 13 -4.56 -47.12 5.73
N ALA A 14 -5.65 -46.76 5.05
CA ALA A 14 -6.45 -45.55 5.23
C ALA A 14 -7.46 -45.69 6.39
N ALA A 15 -7.77 -44.57 7.06
CA ALA A 15 -9.00 -44.41 7.82
C ALA A 15 -9.47 -42.95 7.72
N SER A 16 -10.67 -42.75 7.18
CA SER A 16 -11.37 -41.48 7.07
C SER A 16 -12.43 -41.40 8.18
N VAL A 17 -12.46 -40.32 8.97
CA VAL A 17 -13.64 -39.89 9.76
C VAL A 17 -13.72 -38.35 9.71
N MET A 18 -14.95 -37.87 9.56
CA MET A 18 -15.35 -36.50 9.17
C MET A 18 -15.54 -35.51 10.34
N ALA A 19 -15.42 -34.22 9.99
CA ALA A 19 -16.19 -33.03 10.44
C ALA A 19 -15.92 -32.33 11.80
N ASN A 20 -15.17 -31.20 11.72
CA ASN A 20 -15.41 -29.78 12.16
C ASN A 20 -16.14 -29.43 13.49
N PRO A 21 -15.93 -28.24 14.13
CA PRO A 21 -15.18 -27.03 13.70
C PRO A 21 -14.30 -26.32 14.79
N ILE A 22 -13.67 -25.20 14.38
CA ILE A 22 -13.16 -24.05 15.17
C ILE A 22 -11.79 -24.20 15.87
N ALA A 23 -10.75 -23.75 15.16
CA ALA A 23 -9.93 -22.62 15.61
C ALA A 23 -9.17 -22.07 14.39
N VAL A 24 -9.71 -21.01 13.79
CA VAL A 24 -8.93 -20.17 12.88
C VAL A 24 -8.00 -19.36 13.78
N GLU A 25 -6.85 -19.93 14.13
CA GLU A 25 -5.74 -19.13 14.62
C GLU A 25 -5.22 -18.33 13.43
N GLN A 26 -5.62 -17.06 13.42
CA GLN A 26 -5.09 -16.04 12.54
C GLN A 26 -3.61 -15.84 12.83
N ASN A 27 -2.77 -16.70 12.26
CA ASN A 27 -1.35 -16.42 12.12
C ASN A 27 -1.14 -15.57 10.86
N LEU A 28 -1.69 -14.35 10.87
CA LEU A 28 -1.36 -13.29 9.93
C LEU A 28 -0.08 -12.59 10.44
N VAL A 29 1.06 -13.26 10.35
CA VAL A 29 2.36 -12.62 10.61
C VAL A 29 3.35 -13.01 9.52
N ALA A 30 3.21 -12.37 8.35
CA ALA A 30 4.30 -12.04 7.42
C ALA A 30 3.71 -11.51 6.09
N ARG A 31 3.51 -10.20 5.98
CA ARG A 31 3.67 -9.50 4.69
C ARG A 31 4.77 -8.48 4.89
N ALA A 32 6.00 -8.97 4.82
CA ALA A 32 7.21 -8.19 5.02
C ALA A 32 7.69 -7.46 3.75
N ASP A 33 7.09 -7.75 2.59
CA ASP A 33 7.22 -6.98 1.34
C ASP A 33 5.85 -6.34 1.01
N ILE A 34 5.85 -5.26 0.22
CA ILE A 34 4.72 -4.66 -0.53
C ILE A 34 4.03 -5.72 -1.42
N GLY A 35 4.57 -6.93 -1.49
CA GLY A 35 4.03 -8.08 -2.20
C GLY A 35 4.48 -8.07 -3.66
N ASP A 36 3.77 -8.81 -4.50
CA ASP A 36 3.95 -8.67 -5.94
C ASP A 36 3.63 -7.22 -6.36
N LYS A 37 4.65 -6.49 -6.83
CA LYS A 37 4.54 -5.07 -7.19
C LYS A 37 3.46 -4.84 -8.24
N SER A 38 3.20 -5.80 -9.13
CA SER A 38 2.12 -5.68 -10.11
C SER A 38 0.75 -5.68 -9.43
N SER A 39 0.50 -6.63 -8.54
CA SER A 39 -0.72 -6.65 -7.71
C SER A 39 -0.85 -5.41 -6.83
N ALA A 40 0.24 -4.89 -6.26
CA ALA A 40 0.23 -3.69 -5.44
C ALA A 40 -0.12 -2.42 -6.26
N VAL A 41 0.46 -2.28 -7.45
CA VAL A 41 0.12 -1.20 -8.40
C VAL A 41 -1.35 -1.28 -8.80
N ALA A 42 -1.87 -2.47 -9.09
CA ALA A 42 -3.28 -2.66 -9.43
C ALA A 42 -4.20 -2.22 -8.27
N ALA A 43 -3.87 -2.61 -7.03
CA ALA A 43 -4.63 -2.22 -5.84
C ALA A 43 -4.65 -0.70 -5.62
N ILE A 44 -3.52 -0.02 -5.78
CA ILE A 44 -3.46 1.45 -5.72
C ILE A 44 -4.29 2.06 -6.85
N GLY A 45 -4.13 1.56 -8.07
CA GLY A 45 -4.87 2.02 -9.24
C GLY A 45 -6.39 1.91 -9.08
N ASP A 46 -6.88 0.81 -8.50
CA ASP A 46 -8.30 0.63 -8.22
C ASP A 46 -8.84 1.64 -7.20
N VAL A 47 -8.08 1.94 -6.15
CA VAL A 47 -8.44 2.98 -5.17
C VAL A 47 -8.46 4.35 -5.85
N VAL A 48 -7.38 4.71 -6.55
CA VAL A 48 -7.26 5.99 -7.25
C VAL A 48 -8.41 6.17 -8.24
N ASN A 49 -8.73 5.16 -9.05
CA ASN A 49 -9.83 5.23 -10.02
C ASN A 49 -11.18 5.50 -9.36
N LYS A 50 -11.48 4.85 -8.23
CA LYS A 50 -12.71 5.11 -7.45
C LYS A 50 -12.77 6.55 -6.94
N VAL A 51 -11.65 7.06 -6.42
CA VAL A 51 -11.57 8.43 -5.90
C VAL A 51 -11.65 9.46 -7.04
N VAL A 52 -11.02 9.21 -8.19
CA VAL A 52 -11.14 10.05 -9.40
C VAL A 52 -12.59 10.17 -9.83
N GLN A 53 -13.32 9.03 -9.93
CA GLN A 53 -14.74 9.04 -10.27
C GLN A 53 -15.58 9.86 -9.29
N LEU A 54 -15.30 9.72 -7.99
CA LEU A 54 -15.96 10.49 -6.94
C LEU A 54 -15.74 12.00 -7.14
N VAL A 55 -14.48 12.45 -7.28
CA VAL A 55 -14.18 13.88 -7.40
C VAL A 55 -14.60 14.50 -8.73
N GLN A 56 -14.68 13.70 -9.79
CA GLN A 56 -15.23 14.14 -11.07
C GLN A 56 -16.75 14.36 -10.99
N GLY A 57 -17.46 13.50 -10.25
CA GLY A 57 -18.90 13.60 -10.01
C GLY A 57 -19.33 14.75 -9.09
N MET A 58 -18.42 15.30 -8.29
CA MET A 58 -18.72 16.47 -7.44
C MET A 58 -19.05 17.70 -8.28
N VAL A 59 -19.96 18.56 -7.78
CA VAL A 59 -20.24 19.89 -8.36
C VAL A 59 -19.29 20.97 -7.79
N ASN A 60 -18.52 20.61 -6.76
CA ASN A 60 -17.72 21.53 -5.96
C ASN A 60 -16.53 22.16 -6.72
N LYS A 61 -15.98 23.23 -6.13
CA LYS A 61 -14.81 23.98 -6.64
C LYS A 61 -13.54 23.11 -6.63
N ASP A 62 -12.57 23.48 -7.47
CA ASP A 62 -11.35 22.71 -7.70
C ASP A 62 -10.59 22.33 -6.41
N LEU A 63 -10.43 23.28 -5.47
CA LEU A 63 -9.76 23.04 -4.20
C LEU A 63 -10.40 21.93 -3.36
N GLU A 64 -11.72 21.82 -3.38
CA GLU A 64 -12.43 20.80 -2.60
C GLU A 64 -12.28 19.41 -3.22
N ARG A 65 -12.26 19.34 -4.56
CA ARG A 65 -11.95 18.10 -5.29
C ARG A 65 -10.54 17.64 -4.97
N ARG A 66 -9.56 18.55 -4.98
CA ARG A 66 -8.17 18.24 -4.62
C ARG A 66 -8.04 17.73 -3.19
N ARG A 67 -8.64 18.42 -2.23
CA ARG A 67 -8.67 17.94 -0.84
C ARG A 67 -9.29 16.56 -0.73
N THR A 68 -10.44 16.35 -1.36
CA THR A 68 -11.13 15.05 -1.34
C THR A 68 -10.27 13.97 -1.96
N PHE A 69 -9.67 14.24 -3.12
CA PHE A 69 -8.77 13.31 -3.80
C PHE A 69 -7.60 12.93 -2.91
N THR A 70 -6.86 13.92 -2.42
CA THR A 70 -5.62 13.73 -1.67
C THR A 70 -5.86 12.98 -0.36
N GLN A 71 -6.87 13.41 0.42
CA GLN A 71 -7.15 12.83 1.73
C GLN A 71 -7.78 11.44 1.64
N THR A 72 -8.73 11.25 0.72
CA THR A 72 -9.41 9.94 0.55
C THR A 72 -8.47 8.91 -0.03
N THR A 73 -7.65 9.27 -1.02
CA THR A 73 -6.65 8.36 -1.60
C THR A 73 -5.66 7.91 -0.54
N ALA A 74 -5.10 8.83 0.25
CA ALA A 74 -4.13 8.46 1.28
C ALA A 74 -4.74 7.49 2.32
N LYS A 75 -5.97 7.77 2.75
CA LYS A 75 -6.70 6.93 3.71
C LYS A 75 -6.99 5.53 3.14
N ASP A 76 -7.57 5.47 1.96
CA ASP A 76 -8.06 4.23 1.37
C ASP A 76 -6.89 3.33 0.92
N VAL A 77 -5.80 3.92 0.43
CA VAL A 77 -4.56 3.19 0.14
C VAL A 77 -3.93 2.68 1.43
N ALA A 78 -3.84 3.47 2.50
CA ALA A 78 -3.33 3.00 3.79
C ALA A 78 -4.11 1.80 4.34
N ALA A 79 -5.44 1.76 4.11
CA ALA A 79 -6.26 0.61 4.47
C ALA A 79 -5.93 -0.66 3.64
N GLN A 80 -5.44 -0.53 2.41
CA GLN A 80 -5.00 -1.66 1.58
C GLN A 80 -3.61 -2.18 1.97
N PHE A 81 -2.77 -1.34 2.55
CA PHE A 81 -1.38 -1.65 2.89
C PHE A 81 -1.12 -1.52 4.41
N PRO A 82 -1.73 -2.36 5.25
CA PRO A 82 -1.48 -2.32 6.70
C PRO A 82 0.01 -2.54 7.00
N GLY A 83 0.54 -1.81 7.98
CA GLY A 83 1.95 -1.85 8.38
C GLY A 83 2.91 -1.16 7.39
N HIS A 84 2.37 -0.36 6.46
CA HIS A 84 3.14 0.51 5.57
C HIS A 84 2.75 1.97 5.81
N SER A 85 3.67 2.85 5.51
CA SER A 85 3.42 4.29 5.43
C SER A 85 2.96 4.65 4.02
N VAL A 86 1.97 5.53 3.95
CA VAL A 86 1.40 6.04 2.70
C VAL A 86 1.47 7.56 2.69
N ILE A 87 1.93 8.11 1.57
CA ILE A 87 1.95 9.54 1.30
C ILE A 87 1.32 9.78 -0.07
N VAL A 88 0.42 10.74 -0.15
CA VAL A 88 -0.09 11.28 -1.43
C VAL A 88 0.44 12.70 -1.57
N CYS A 89 1.12 13.01 -2.67
CA CYS A 89 1.80 14.30 -2.84
C CYS A 89 1.74 14.80 -4.28
N ASN A 90 1.43 16.09 -4.48
CA ASN A 90 1.46 16.77 -5.78
C ASN A 90 2.59 17.84 -5.87
N VAL A 91 3.33 18.07 -4.78
CA VAL A 91 4.51 18.94 -4.78
C VAL A 91 5.80 18.11 -4.87
N GLY A 92 6.94 18.76 -5.11
CA GLY A 92 8.24 18.09 -5.10
C GLY A 92 8.55 17.43 -3.76
N TYR A 93 9.29 16.33 -3.79
CA TYR A 93 9.73 15.58 -2.61
C TYR A 93 11.01 14.80 -2.88
N SER A 94 11.66 14.31 -1.82
CA SER A 94 12.70 13.28 -1.88
C SER A 94 12.34 12.07 -1.04
N LEU A 95 12.79 10.90 -1.51
CA LEU A 95 12.72 9.63 -0.80
C LEU A 95 14.14 9.09 -0.62
N THR A 96 14.53 8.78 0.61
CA THR A 96 15.85 8.21 0.92
C THR A 96 15.71 7.04 1.90
N GLY A 97 16.71 6.16 1.96
CA GLY A 97 16.68 4.95 2.79
C GLY A 97 16.44 3.67 1.99
N SER A 98 16.87 2.54 2.54
CA SER A 98 16.91 1.23 1.87
C SER A 98 15.62 0.42 1.98
N GLY A 99 14.66 0.87 2.78
CA GLY A 99 13.35 0.24 2.92
C GLY A 99 12.61 0.15 1.60
N GLU A 100 11.65 -0.75 1.53
CA GLU A 100 10.89 -0.94 0.30
C GLU A 100 10.01 0.27 -0.01
N GLN A 101 9.84 0.55 -1.30
CA GLN A 101 8.90 1.57 -1.78
C GLN A 101 8.18 1.14 -3.04
N LEU A 102 7.00 1.70 -3.21
CA LEU A 102 6.23 1.73 -4.43
C LEU A 102 5.76 3.17 -4.66
N VAL A 103 5.93 3.66 -5.88
CA VAL A 103 5.43 4.97 -6.31
C VAL A 103 4.48 4.76 -7.46
N TYR A 104 3.26 5.28 -7.33
CA TYR A 104 2.24 5.26 -8.36
C TYR A 104 1.83 6.69 -8.70
N SER A 105 2.19 7.13 -9.90
CA SER A 105 1.83 8.46 -10.40
C SER A 105 0.46 8.42 -11.08
N THR A 106 -0.39 9.39 -10.77
CA THR A 106 -1.72 9.53 -11.35
C THR A 106 -2.05 10.99 -11.60
N SER A 107 -2.90 11.25 -12.58
CA SER A 107 -3.43 12.58 -12.83
C SER A 107 -4.93 12.52 -13.04
N TYR A 108 -5.61 13.62 -12.72
CA TYR A 108 -6.98 13.82 -13.15
C TYR A 108 -7.16 15.24 -13.67
N ASN A 109 -8.13 15.40 -14.55
CA ASN A 109 -8.49 16.70 -15.09
C ASN A 109 -9.18 17.55 -14.03
N ALA A 110 -8.49 18.56 -13.54
CA ALA A 110 -9.10 19.63 -12.78
C ALA A 110 -10.00 20.42 -13.73
N LYS A 111 -11.29 20.60 -13.41
CA LYS A 111 -12.24 21.34 -14.28
C LYS A 111 -11.79 22.77 -14.59
N VAL A 112 -10.86 23.33 -13.82
CA VAL A 112 -10.28 24.66 -14.01
C VAL A 112 -8.76 24.55 -13.93
N GLY A 113 -8.08 24.75 -15.07
CA GLY A 113 -6.63 24.62 -15.16
C GLY A 113 -6.17 23.19 -15.45
N SER A 114 -4.93 23.07 -15.92
CA SER A 114 -4.29 21.84 -16.39
C SER A 114 -4.44 20.63 -15.45
N ASP A 115 -4.20 19.44 -15.99
CA ASP A 115 -4.18 18.20 -15.21
C ASP A 115 -3.28 18.33 -13.98
N VAL A 116 -3.76 17.77 -12.86
CA VAL A 116 -3.07 17.82 -11.57
C VAL A 116 -2.52 16.43 -11.31
N THR A 117 -1.19 16.31 -11.23
CA THR A 117 -0.49 15.02 -11.06
C THR A 117 -0.12 14.77 -9.60
N PHE A 118 -0.53 13.64 -9.06
CA PHE A 118 -0.18 13.20 -7.72
C PHE A 118 0.66 11.93 -7.79
N ASP A 119 1.61 11.81 -6.89
CA ASP A 119 2.25 10.55 -6.56
C ASP A 119 1.61 9.96 -5.30
N VAL A 120 1.22 8.69 -5.39
CA VAL A 120 0.86 7.85 -4.27
C VAL A 120 2.07 6.98 -3.94
N ILE A 121 2.64 7.20 -2.77
CA ILE A 121 3.87 6.58 -2.32
C ILE A 121 3.52 5.65 -1.17
N VAL A 122 3.85 4.38 -1.31
CA VAL A 122 3.73 3.36 -0.25
C VAL A 122 5.12 2.90 0.09
N PHE A 123 5.48 2.88 1.36
CA PHE A 123 6.82 2.46 1.78
C PHE A 123 6.84 1.84 3.17
N LYS A 124 7.93 1.15 3.46
CA LYS A 124 8.21 0.55 4.77
C LYS A 124 9.57 1.01 5.28
N SER A 125 9.74 1.03 6.60
CA SER A 125 11.02 1.28 7.26
C SER A 125 12.12 0.34 6.71
N PRO A 126 13.40 0.78 6.64
CA PRO A 126 13.86 2.14 6.94
C PRO A 126 13.71 3.09 5.74
N LYS A 127 12.99 4.20 5.91
CA LYS A 127 12.73 5.16 4.82
C LYS A 127 12.42 6.55 5.36
N THR A 128 12.91 7.55 4.64
CA THR A 128 12.63 8.96 4.90
C THR A 128 11.99 9.60 3.68
N PHE A 129 10.94 10.39 3.92
CA PHE A 129 10.30 11.25 2.94
C PHE A 129 10.46 12.71 3.38
N ASP A 130 10.87 13.57 2.45
CA ASP A 130 10.99 15.01 2.67
C ASP A 130 10.23 15.77 1.58
N ARG A 131 9.24 16.56 1.99
CA ARG A 131 8.49 17.43 1.07
C ARG A 131 9.26 18.72 0.78
N GLN A 132 9.33 19.11 -0.49
CA GLN A 132 10.08 20.27 -0.99
C GLN A 132 9.20 21.46 -1.38
N GLY A 133 8.05 21.65 -0.70
CA GLY A 133 7.14 22.76 -0.97
C GLY A 133 5.97 22.86 0.01
N ASN A 134 5.23 23.95 -0.07
CA ASN A 134 4.02 24.16 0.74
C ASN A 134 2.85 23.40 0.11
N GLY A 135 2.62 22.18 0.58
CA GLY A 135 1.59 21.31 0.03
C GLY A 135 0.17 21.71 0.42
N GLY A 136 -0.08 22.20 1.63
CA GLY A 136 -1.46 22.44 2.10
C GLY A 136 -2.35 21.19 2.03
N TYR A 137 -3.55 21.23 2.60
CA TYR A 137 -4.40 20.03 2.72
C TYR A 137 -4.82 19.43 1.35
N GLU A 138 -4.78 20.25 0.30
CA GLU A 138 -5.08 19.87 -1.08
C GLU A 138 -3.95 19.13 -1.79
N ASN A 139 -2.67 19.39 -1.49
CA ASN A 139 -1.56 18.82 -2.29
C ASN A 139 -0.76 17.76 -1.54
N TRP A 140 -1.02 17.53 -0.24
CA TRP A 140 -0.45 16.37 0.44
C TRP A 140 -1.35 15.80 1.55
N ALA A 141 -1.24 14.49 1.75
CA ALA A 141 -1.81 13.76 2.89
C ALA A 141 -0.90 12.58 3.21
N PHE A 142 -0.95 12.11 4.45
CA PHE A 142 -0.16 10.97 4.89
C PHE A 142 -0.93 10.12 5.90
N TYR A 143 -0.60 8.84 5.91
CA TYR A 143 -0.92 7.88 6.97
C TYR A 143 0.35 7.09 7.21
N VAL A 144 1.01 7.34 8.33
CA VAL A 144 2.31 6.74 8.64
C VAL A 144 2.13 5.62 9.64
N ASP A 145 2.96 4.58 9.49
CA ASP A 145 3.05 3.51 10.48
C ASP A 145 3.47 4.08 11.84
N GLY A 146 3.04 3.44 12.93
CA GLY A 146 3.28 3.93 14.29
C GLY A 146 4.76 3.98 14.70
N SER A 147 5.65 3.33 13.94
CA SER A 147 7.10 3.42 14.11
C SER A 147 7.73 4.68 13.51
N CYS A 148 6.97 5.47 12.73
CA CYS A 148 7.48 6.64 12.03
C CYS A 148 7.22 7.94 12.80
N ASN A 149 8.13 8.90 12.64
CA ASN A 149 7.97 10.26 13.12
C ASN A 149 7.57 11.18 11.95
N GLU A 150 6.56 12.02 12.15
CA GLU A 150 6.19 13.09 11.20
C GLU A 150 6.43 14.46 11.82
N ASN A 151 7.06 15.36 11.06
CA ASN A 151 7.28 16.74 11.46
C ASN A 151 7.25 17.69 10.24
N GLY A 152 6.10 18.31 9.98
CA GLY A 152 5.98 19.42 9.03
C GLY A 152 6.20 19.04 7.56
N GLY A 153 6.02 17.77 7.20
CA GLY A 153 6.33 17.23 5.87
C GLY A 153 7.69 16.52 5.77
N HIS A 154 8.36 16.31 6.90
CA HIS A 154 9.41 15.30 7.08
C HIS A 154 8.78 14.06 7.70
N VAL A 155 8.93 12.90 7.08
CA VAL A 155 8.51 11.61 7.63
C VAL A 155 9.73 10.70 7.69
N GLU A 156 10.07 10.22 8.88
CA GLU A 156 11.20 9.32 9.11
C GLU A 156 10.71 8.03 9.76
N CYS A 157 10.97 6.90 9.12
CA CYS A 157 10.71 5.56 9.62
C CYS A 157 12.04 4.84 9.76
N LEU A 158 12.45 4.54 11.00
CA LEU A 158 13.73 3.92 11.34
C LEU A 158 13.66 2.39 11.41
#